data_AF-A0A382GA71-F1
#
_entry.id   AF-A0A382GA71-F1
#
_cell.length_a   1.000
_cell.length_b   1.000
_cell.length_c   1.000
_cell.angle_alpha   90.00
_cell.angle_beta   90.00
_cell.angle_gamma   90.00
#
_symmetry.space_group_name_H-M   'P 1'
#
loop_
_entity.id
_entity.type
_entity.pdbx_description
1 polymer ?
#
loop_
_entity_poly.entity_id
_entity_poly.type
_entity_poly.pdbx_seq_one_letter_code
_entity_poly.pdbx_strand_id
1 'polypeptide(L)'
;YNNQKVEAKFRKQLVFSEDDFKHRATEVLFPMFTAVKRNYYRLFNWYMGFGVWQTAFGLCVGNLALIVLAPAYFDQLITLGVLFQVLNAFGRVESSMGFFIDRWTTIVDFMSVIKRIREFNTALDTAELEKK
;
A
#
# COMPACT_ATOMS: atom_id res chain seq x y z
N TYR A 1 0.93 -6.41 -7.51
CA TYR A 1 1.31 -6.97 -8.82
C TYR A 1 0.22 -7.85 -9.46
N ASN A 2 -0.32 -8.88 -8.79
CA ASN A 2 -1.34 -9.77 -9.39
C ASN A 2 -2.54 -9.06 -10.05
N ASN A 3 -2.94 -7.89 -9.54
CA ASN A 3 -4.01 -7.10 -10.16
C ASN A 3 -3.64 -6.60 -11.57
N GLN A 4 -2.42 -6.10 -11.78
CA GLN A 4 -1.92 -5.64 -13.07
C GLN A 4 -1.89 -6.78 -14.11
N LYS A 5 -1.59 -8.01 -13.68
CA LYS A 5 -1.59 -9.20 -14.55
C LYS A 5 -3.01 -9.59 -15.00
N VAL A 6 -3.96 -9.60 -14.07
CA VAL A 6 -5.38 -9.93 -14.38
C VAL A 6 -6.00 -8.85 -15.25
N GLU A 7 -5.70 -7.57 -14.98
CA GLU A 7 -6.14 -6.45 -15.79
C GLU A 7 -5.52 -6.47 -17.21
N ALA A 8 -4.22 -6.75 -17.34
CA ALA A 8 -3.57 -6.86 -18.65
C ALA A 8 -4.18 -7.98 -19.50
N LYS A 9 -4.52 -9.13 -18.89
CA LYS A 9 -5.20 -10.23 -19.58
C LYS A 9 -6.59 -9.81 -20.07
N PHE A 10 -7.34 -9.09 -19.25
CA PHE A 10 -8.65 -8.55 -19.62
C PHE A 10 -8.54 -7.53 -20.76
N ARG A 11 -7.61 -6.57 -20.68
CA ARG A 11 -7.34 -5.59 -21.74
C ARG A 11 -6.95 -6.26 -23.05
N LYS A 12 -6.09 -7.28 -23.01
CA LYS A 12 -5.70 -8.06 -24.20
C LYS A 12 -6.91 -8.73 -24.86
N GLN A 13 -7.79 -9.32 -24.04
CA GLN A 13 -9.00 -9.97 -24.56
C GLN A 13 -9.98 -8.96 -25.18
N LEU A 14 -10.09 -7.75 -24.61
CA LEU A 14 -10.91 -6.68 -25.19
C LEU A 14 -10.42 -6.28 -26.58
N VAL A 15 -9.12 -6.09 -26.76
CA VAL A 15 -8.54 -5.75 -28.07
C VAL A 15 -8.81 -6.85 -29.09
N PHE A 16 -8.61 -8.13 -28.73
CA PHE A 16 -8.96 -9.24 -29.64
C PHE A 16 -10.45 -9.30 -29.98
N SER A 17 -11.32 -8.85 -29.07
CA SER A 17 -12.77 -8.81 -29.30
C SER A 17 -13.21 -7.64 -30.18
N GLU A 18 -12.39 -6.59 -30.24
CA GLU A 18 -12.57 -5.41 -31.11
C GLU A 18 -12.15 -5.73 -32.54
N ASP A 19 -11.02 -6.42 -32.71
CA ASP A 19 -10.48 -6.78 -34.04
C ASP A 19 -11.33 -7.84 -34.78
N ASP A 20 -12.04 -8.73 -34.06
CA ASP A 20 -12.78 -9.84 -34.67
C ASP A 20 -14.24 -9.94 -34.16
N PHE A 21 -15.16 -9.29 -34.89
CA PHE A 21 -16.58 -9.16 -34.52
C PHE A 21 -17.35 -10.48 -34.40
N LYS A 22 -16.87 -11.57 -35.02
CA LYS A 22 -17.47 -12.91 -34.92
C LYS A 22 -17.20 -13.59 -33.58
N HIS A 23 -16.16 -13.17 -32.86
CA HIS A 23 -15.74 -13.73 -31.57
C HIS A 23 -16.08 -12.81 -30.40
N ARG A 24 -17.26 -12.17 -30.42
CA ARG A 24 -17.76 -11.35 -29.31
C ARG A 24 -17.99 -12.25 -28.08
N ALA A 25 -16.92 -12.57 -27.36
CA ALA A 25 -16.85 -13.53 -26.28
C ALA A 25 -17.40 -12.93 -24.99
N THR A 26 -18.64 -12.42 -25.04
CA THR A 26 -19.36 -11.82 -23.92
C THR A 26 -19.40 -12.79 -22.73
N GLU A 27 -19.54 -14.10 -23.01
CA GLU A 27 -19.51 -15.18 -22.02
C GLU A 27 -18.17 -15.30 -21.29
N VAL A 28 -17.05 -14.91 -21.90
CA VAL A 28 -15.70 -14.98 -21.32
C VAL A 28 -15.29 -13.65 -20.68
N LEU A 29 -15.75 -12.53 -21.24
CA LEU A 29 -15.48 -11.17 -20.76
C LEU A 29 -16.12 -10.89 -19.40
N PHE A 30 -17.38 -11.29 -19.18
CA PHE A 30 -18.06 -11.10 -17.89
C PHE A 30 -17.36 -11.79 -16.69
N PRO A 31 -16.98 -13.08 -16.77
CA PRO A 31 -16.26 -13.72 -15.68
C PRO A 31 -14.85 -13.15 -15.51
N MET A 32 -14.15 -12.76 -16.59
CA MET A 32 -12.88 -12.04 -16.47
C MET A 32 -13.02 -10.69 -15.76
N PHE A 33 -14.04 -9.90 -16.11
CA PHE A 33 -14.34 -8.64 -15.43
C PHE A 33 -14.67 -8.85 -13.96
N THR A 34 -15.46 -9.87 -13.64
CA THR A 34 -15.79 -10.22 -12.25
C THR A 34 -14.53 -10.61 -11.45
N ALA A 35 -13.59 -11.32 -12.08
CA ALA A 35 -12.30 -11.65 -11.46
C ALA A 35 -11.42 -10.42 -11.21
N VAL A 36 -11.35 -9.48 -12.17
CA VAL A 36 -10.68 -8.18 -12.00
C VAL A 36 -11.31 -7.42 -10.84
N LYS A 37 -12.63 -7.27 -10.85
CA LYS A 37 -13.41 -6.59 -9.80
C LYS A 37 -13.10 -7.18 -8.42
N ARG A 38 -13.24 -8.51 -8.25
CA ARG A 38 -12.99 -9.18 -6.97
C ARG A 38 -11.57 -8.94 -6.46
N ASN A 39 -10.57 -8.99 -7.35
CA ASN A 39 -9.18 -8.76 -6.99
C ASN A 39 -8.94 -7.30 -6.57
N TYR A 40 -9.54 -6.35 -7.29
CA TYR A 40 -9.49 -4.93 -6.96
C TYR A 40 -10.11 -4.64 -5.59
N TYR A 41 -11.32 -5.16 -5.31
CA TYR A 41 -11.97 -5.00 -4.02
C TYR A 41 -11.17 -5.61 -2.87
N ARG A 42 -10.57 -6.79 -3.07
CA ARG A 42 -9.70 -7.41 -2.07
C ARG A 42 -8.50 -6.51 -1.78
N LEU A 43 -7.83 -6.02 -2.81
CA LEU A 43 -6.67 -5.14 -2.67
C LEU A 43 -7.04 -3.83 -1.98
N PHE A 44 -8.14 -3.21 -2.43
CA PHE A 44 -8.66 -1.97 -1.87
C PHE A 44 -8.99 -2.11 -0.38
N ASN A 45 -9.67 -3.18 0.03
CA ASN A 45 -10.05 -3.37 1.44
C ASN A 45 -8.81 -3.46 2.36
N TRP A 46 -7.75 -4.12 1.91
CA TRP A 46 -6.49 -4.19 2.67
C TRP A 46 -5.79 -2.83 2.74
N TYR A 47 -5.70 -2.09 1.64
CA TYR A 47 -5.10 -0.75 1.65
C TYR A 47 -5.90 0.25 2.47
N MET A 48 -7.23 0.19 2.37
CA MET A 48 -8.12 1.04 3.15
C MET A 48 -8.00 0.73 4.65
N GLY A 49 -8.02 -0.55 5.03
CA GLY A 49 -7.81 -0.97 6.42
C GLY A 49 -6.46 -0.52 6.96
N PHE A 50 -5.39 -0.67 6.19
CA PHE A 50 -4.05 -0.18 6.56
C PHE A 50 -4.02 1.34 6.69
N GLY A 51 -4.62 2.09 5.76
CA GLY A 51 -4.66 3.55 5.82
C GLY A 51 -5.47 4.09 7.01
N VAL A 52 -6.57 3.44 7.36
CA VAL A 52 -7.34 3.74 8.57
C VAL A 52 -6.51 3.46 9.82
N TRP A 53 -5.85 2.29 9.88
CA TRP A 53 -4.98 1.94 10.99
C TRP A 53 -3.80 2.91 11.15
N GLN A 54 -3.16 3.28 10.04
CA GLN A 54 -2.06 4.24 10.03
C GLN A 54 -2.50 5.61 10.56
N THR A 55 -3.65 6.11 10.09
CA THR A 55 -4.21 7.39 10.58
C THR A 55 -4.56 7.32 12.07
N ALA A 56 -5.20 6.24 12.50
CA ALA A 56 -5.57 6.04 13.90
C ALA A 56 -4.32 5.96 14.79
N PHE A 57 -3.29 5.23 14.35
CA PHE A 57 -2.02 5.13 15.05
C PHE A 57 -1.36 6.51 15.20
N GLY A 58 -1.28 7.31 14.13
CA GLY A 58 -0.72 8.67 14.20
C GLY A 58 -1.47 9.59 15.18
N LEU A 59 -2.81 9.51 15.21
CA LEU A 59 -3.62 10.25 16.18
C LEU A 59 -3.35 9.80 17.63
N CYS A 60 -3.25 8.50 17.87
CA CYS A 60 -2.98 7.96 19.20
C CYS A 60 -1.59 8.37 19.70
N VAL A 61 -0.55 8.16 18.89
CA VAL A 61 0.83 8.42 19.31
C VAL A 61 1.11 9.92 19.41
N GLY A 62 0.58 10.74 18.48
CA GLY A 62 0.75 12.19 18.51
C GLY A 62 0.18 12.87 19.78
N ASN A 63 -0.85 12.28 20.39
CA ASN A 63 -1.46 12.82 21.62
C ASN A 63 -0.99 12.09 22.90
N LEU A 64 -0.25 11.00 22.78
CA LEU A 64 0.13 10.15 23.92
C LEU A 64 0.97 10.91 24.95
N ALA A 65 1.97 11.66 24.50
CA ALA A 65 2.84 12.43 25.39
C ALA A 65 2.07 13.49 26.19
N LEU A 66 1.07 14.11 25.58
CA LEU A 66 0.22 15.08 26.25
C LEU A 66 -0.60 14.43 27.36
N ILE A 67 -1.23 13.28 27.09
CA ILE A 67 -2.04 12.55 28.07
C ILE A 67 -1.19 12.09 29.26
N VAL A 68 0.05 11.63 29.01
CA VAL A 68 0.97 11.18 30.06
C VAL A 68 1.52 12.34 30.90
N LEU A 69 1.78 13.49 30.28
CA LEU A 69 2.34 14.66 30.98
C LEU A 69 1.29 15.54 31.65
N ALA A 70 0.01 15.43 31.25
CA ALA A 70 -1.07 16.24 31.81
C ALA A 70 -1.17 16.17 33.34
N PRO A 71 -1.13 15.00 34.02
CA PRO A 71 -1.21 14.91 35.48
C PRO A 71 -0.05 15.66 36.16
N ALA A 72 1.18 15.44 35.68
CA ALA A 72 2.37 16.08 36.23
C ALA A 72 2.33 17.61 36.13
N TYR A 73 1.71 18.14 35.07
CA TYR A 73 1.48 19.58 34.91
C TYR A 73 0.43 20.11 35.89
N PHE A 74 -0.72 19.43 36.04
CA PHE A 74 -1.77 19.86 36.97
C PHE A 74 -1.36 19.72 38.44
N ASP A 75 -0.49 18.76 38.76
CA ASP A 75 0.13 18.60 40.08
C ASP A 75 1.26 19.61 40.35
N GLN A 76 1.52 20.54 39.41
CA GLN A 76 2.53 21.59 39.49
C GLN A 76 3.98 21.07 39.66
N LEU A 77 4.23 19.80 39.34
CA LEU A 77 5.57 19.19 39.38
C LEU A 77 6.49 19.73 38.26
N ILE A 78 5.89 20.14 37.14
CA ILE A 78 6.59 20.68 35.98
C ILE A 78 5.97 22.02 35.55
N THR A 79 6.80 22.91 35.01
CA THR A 79 6.34 24.18 34.44
C THR A 79 5.86 23.99 33.00
N LEU A 80 5.04 24.94 32.52
CA LEU A 80 4.57 24.97 31.13
C LEU A 80 5.74 24.97 30.11
N GLY A 81 6.86 25.62 30.43
CA GLY A 81 8.04 25.60 29.58
C GLY A 81 8.66 24.21 29.44
N VAL A 82 8.79 23.48 30.56
CA VAL A 82 9.32 22.11 30.56
C VAL A 82 8.37 21.16 29.80
N LEU A 83 7.05 21.33 29.97
CA LEU A 83 6.03 20.57 29.22
C LEU A 83 6.27 20.68 27.71
N PHE A 84 6.37 21.91 27.18
CA PHE A 84 6.61 22.11 25.75
C PHE A 84 7.98 21.59 25.29
N GLN A 85 9.02 21.65 26.12
CA GLN A 85 10.32 21.07 25.77
C GLN A 85 10.24 19.55 25.60
N VAL A 86 9.57 18.86 26.53
CA VAL A 86 9.39 17.41 26.47
C VAL A 86 8.51 17.04 25.29
N LEU A 87 7.40 17.76 25.05
CA LEU A 87 6.53 17.51 23.90
C LEU A 87 7.28 17.65 22.56
N ASN A 88 8.10 18.69 22.41
CA ASN A 88 8.91 18.88 21.20
C ASN A 88 9.99 17.80 21.04
N ALA A 89 10.63 17.38 22.13
CA ALA A 89 11.60 16.30 22.09
C ALA A 89 10.94 14.96 21.74
N PHE A 90 9.80 14.66 22.35
CA PHE A 90 9.01 13.47 22.06
C PHE A 90 8.54 13.45 20.61
N GLY A 91 7.99 14.55 20.09
CA GLY A 91 7.55 14.66 18.70
C GLY A 91 8.65 14.37 17.69
N ARG A 92 9.90 14.75 17.98
CA ARG A 92 11.05 14.39 17.11
C ARG A 92 11.35 12.89 17.10
N VAL A 93 11.26 12.23 18.25
CA VAL A 93 11.48 10.78 18.37
C VAL A 93 10.33 10.02 17.72
N GLU A 94 9.10 10.44 18.01
CA GLU A 94 7.86 9.92 17.44
C GLU A 94 7.89 9.96 15.91
N SER A 95 8.18 11.13 15.33
CA SER A 95 8.31 11.28 13.89
C SER A 95 9.41 10.40 13.27
N SER A 96 10.54 10.27 13.97
CA SER A 96 11.64 9.40 13.51
C SER A 96 11.25 7.92 13.49
N MET A 97 10.47 7.47 14.48
CA MET A 97 9.95 6.10 14.52
C MET A 97 8.79 5.88 13.54
N GLY A 98 7.92 6.89 13.37
CA GLY A 98 6.77 6.89 12.46
C GLY A 98 7.15 6.88 10.98
N PHE A 99 8.35 7.34 10.63
CA PHE A 99 8.84 7.41 9.24
C PHE A 99 8.63 6.11 8.45
N PHE A 100 8.90 4.94 9.05
CA PHE A 100 8.74 3.66 8.38
C PHE A 100 7.29 3.31 8.07
N ILE A 101 6.38 3.66 8.98
CA ILE A 101 4.95 3.43 8.83
C ILE A 101 4.42 4.37 7.73
N ASP A 102 4.86 5.62 7.74
CA ASP A 102 4.43 6.62 6.75
C ASP A 102 4.89 6.32 5.33
N ARG A 103 6.09 5.75 5.19
CA ARG A 103 6.67 5.39 3.90
C ARG A 103 6.38 3.95 3.48
N TRP A 104 5.57 3.21 4.23
CA TRP A 104 5.26 1.81 3.97
C TRP A 104 4.78 1.55 2.54
N THR A 105 3.88 2.40 2.04
CA THR A 105 3.34 2.29 0.66
C THR A 105 4.45 2.40 -0.39
N THR A 106 5.34 3.38 -0.25
CA THR A 106 6.50 3.56 -1.14
C THR A 106 7.43 2.35 -1.11
N ILE A 107 7.68 1.78 0.07
CA ILE A 107 8.52 0.58 0.22
C ILE A 107 7.88 -0.61 -0.51
N VAL A 108 6.57 -0.82 -0.32
CA VAL A 108 5.83 -1.90 -0.98
C VAL A 108 5.81 -1.74 -2.51
N ASP A 109 5.65 -0.51 -2.99
CA ASP A 109 5.68 -0.22 -4.43
C ASP A 109 7.06 -0.48 -5.02
N PHE A 110 8.13 -0.06 -4.34
CA PHE A 110 9.49 -0.37 -4.75
C PHE A 110 9.76 -1.87 -4.81
N MET A 111 9.33 -2.63 -3.79
CA MET A 111 9.41 -4.10 -3.81
C MET A 111 8.63 -4.72 -4.97
N SER A 112 7.48 -4.15 -5.32
CA SER A 112 6.68 -4.60 -6.47
C SER A 112 7.44 -4.40 -7.79
N VAL A 113 8.16 -3.28 -7.96
CA VAL A 113 9.01 -3.04 -9.14
C VAL A 113 10.16 -4.04 -9.21
N ILE A 114 10.86 -4.30 -8.10
CA ILE A 114 11.96 -5.28 -8.07
C ILE A 114 11.47 -6.68 -8.50
N LYS A 115 10.32 -7.12 -7.98
CA LYS A 115 9.75 -8.42 -8.35
C LYS A 115 9.44 -8.50 -9.84
N ARG A 116 8.89 -7.43 -10.42
CA ARG A 116 8.60 -7.35 -11.86
C ARG A 116 9.86 -7.47 -12.72
N ILE A 117 10.94 -6.80 -12.33
CA ILE A 117 12.21 -6.87 -13.05
C ILE A 117 12.81 -8.28 -12.95
N ARG A 118 12.74 -8.92 -11.78
CA ARG A 118 13.20 -10.30 -11.60
C ARG A 118 12.42 -11.29 -12.47
N GLU A 119 11.09 -11.20 -12.48
CA GLU A 119 10.25 -12.04 -13.33
C GLU A 119 10.55 -11.85 -14.82
N PHE A 120 10.82 -10.61 -15.23
CA PHE A 120 11.23 -10.31 -16.61
C PHE A 120 12.55 -10.97 -16.97
N ASN A 121 13.58 -10.87 -16.12
CA ASN A 121 14.87 -11.52 -16.36
C ASN A 121 14.71 -13.05 -16.43
N THR A 122 13.95 -13.66 -15.52
CA THR A 122 13.68 -15.09 -15.56
C THR A 122 12.98 -15.51 -16.85
N ALA A 123 12.02 -14.72 -17.35
CA ALA A 123 11.34 -15.00 -18.61
C ALA A 123 12.30 -14.95 -19.82
N LEU A 124 13.27 -14.03 -19.81
CA LEU A 124 14.32 -13.97 -20.85
C LEU A 124 15.22 -15.20 -20.81
N ASP A 125 15.75 -15.55 -19.64
CA ASP A 125 16.62 -16.73 -19.47
C ASP A 125 15.92 -18.02 -19.96
N THR A 126 14.63 -18.16 -19.63
CA THR A 126 13.83 -19.33 -20.06
C THR A 126 13.66 -19.38 -21.57
N ALA A 127 13.41 -18.23 -22.22
CA ALA A 127 13.26 -18.15 -23.67
C ALA A 127 14.57 -18.41 -24.42
N GLU A 128 15.72 -18.07 -23.83
CA GLU A 128 17.03 -18.39 -24.39
C GLU A 128 17.34 -19.89 -24.32
N LEU A 129 16.91 -20.57 -23.25
CA LEU A 129 17.06 -22.02 -23.11
C LEU A 129 16.19 -22.81 -24.10
N GLU A 130 14.97 -22.37 -24.37
CA GLU A 130 14.08 -23.00 -25.37
C GLU A 130 14.56 -22.84 -26.82
N LYS A 131 15.48 -21.89 -27.07
CA LYS A 131 16.08 -21.66 -28.41
C LYS A 131 17.30 -22.54 -28.70
N LYS A 132 17.84 -23.27 -27.71
CA LYS A 132 18.95 -24.20 -27.86
C LYS A 132 18.45 -25.63 -28.01
#